data_AF-L0REL5-F1
#
_entry.id   AF-L0REL5-F1
#
_cell.length_a   1.000
_cell.length_b   1.000
_cell.length_c   1.000
_cell.angle_alpha   90.00
_cell.angle_beta   90.00
_cell.angle_gamma   90.00
#
_symmetry.space_group_name_H-M   'P 1'
#
loop_
_entity.id
_entity.type
_entity.pdbx_description
1 polymer ?
#
loop_
_entity_poly.entity_id
_entity_poly.type
_entity_poly.pdbx_seq_one_letter_code
_entity_poly.pdbx_strand_id
1 'polypeptide(L)'
;MRKLTVVTISAIMLLAFAGSAFAHFGMLIPEKSIISPSKKSTQLELSFSHPFEMVGMDLVTPQKFSVFYDGKETNLLPSLKKSTIMGHKAFKTGYKFKRPGMYTFYMEPTPYPEPAEDNYIIHYTKTVVSAFDEGEDWNTPLGVKTEIVPLTRPWGNYAGNVFQGIVLLDGKPAPFSRVEVEFYNKDSKFKAPYDSMITQEVLCDENGVFTFACPQAGWWGFAALNDADYKIKGKDVELGAVLWIEMLPYKSK
;
A
#
# COMPACT_ATOMS: atom_id res chain seq x y z
N MET A 1 -32.88 16.11 36.72
CA MET A 1 -32.62 16.94 35.52
C MET A 1 -31.13 17.13 35.27
N ARG A 2 -30.37 17.75 36.17
CA ARG A 2 -28.92 18.03 36.01
C ARG A 2 -28.03 16.79 35.73
N LYS A 3 -28.32 15.64 36.35
CA LYS A 3 -27.62 14.37 36.08
C LYS A 3 -27.93 13.76 34.71
N LEU A 4 -29.16 13.95 34.22
CA LEU A 4 -29.57 13.47 32.89
C LEU A 4 -28.87 14.29 31.80
N THR A 5 -28.80 15.61 31.96
CA THR A 5 -28.14 16.52 31.03
C THR A 5 -26.63 16.25 30.90
N VAL A 6 -25.95 15.90 32.00
CA VAL A 6 -24.52 15.54 31.98
C VAL A 6 -24.28 14.23 31.24
N VAL A 7 -25.12 13.21 31.45
CA VAL A 7 -25.02 11.93 30.74
C VAL A 7 -25.28 12.09 29.24
N THR A 8 -26.25 12.92 28.85
CA THR A 8 -26.53 13.19 27.41
C THR A 8 -25.39 13.94 26.74
N ILE A 9 -24.77 14.91 27.42
CA ILE A 9 -23.61 15.67 26.89
C ILE A 9 -22.38 14.77 26.76
N SER A 10 -22.12 13.89 27.73
CA SER A 10 -21.03 12.90 27.64
C SER A 10 -21.23 11.89 26.52
N ALA A 11 -22.47 11.42 26.30
CA ALA A 11 -22.80 10.51 25.19
C ALA A 11 -22.66 11.18 23.82
N ILE A 12 -23.00 12.47 23.70
CA ILE A 12 -22.83 13.25 22.46
C ILE A 12 -21.33 13.51 22.19
N MET A 13 -20.50 13.74 23.21
CA MET A 13 -19.04 13.85 23.05
C MET A 13 -18.39 12.53 22.66
N LEU A 14 -18.85 11.39 23.20
CA LEU A 14 -18.35 10.06 22.84
C LEU A 14 -18.70 9.68 21.38
N LEU A 15 -19.86 10.11 20.88
CA LEU A 15 -20.25 9.92 19.48
C LEU A 15 -19.52 10.88 18.51
N ALA A 16 -19.04 12.03 18.99
CA ALA A 16 -18.27 12.98 18.20
C ALA A 16 -16.79 12.58 18.02
N PHE A 17 -16.32 11.57 18.76
CA PHE A 17 -14.96 11.02 18.67
C PHE A 17 -14.89 9.66 17.95
N ALA A 18 -16.00 9.17 17.38
CA ALA A 18 -15.95 8.12 16.37
C ALA A 18 -15.42 8.72 15.06
N GLY A 19 -14.14 9.12 15.05
CA GLY A 19 -13.43 9.38 13.81
C GLY A 19 -13.41 8.08 13.03
N SER A 20 -13.81 8.13 11.76
CA SER A 20 -13.45 7.06 10.83
C SER A 20 -11.94 6.91 10.89
N ALA A 21 -11.44 5.79 11.43
CA ALA A 21 -10.07 5.38 11.22
C ALA A 21 -9.98 5.00 9.74
N PHE A 22 -9.56 5.95 8.93
CA PHE A 22 -9.35 5.71 7.52
C PHE A 22 -8.00 5.01 7.36
N ALA A 23 -7.99 3.91 6.61
CA ALA A 23 -6.75 3.21 6.33
C ALA A 23 -5.79 4.12 5.57
N HIS A 24 -4.58 4.24 6.09
CA HIS A 24 -3.52 5.00 5.45
C HIS A 24 -2.75 4.10 4.48
N PHE A 25 -2.46 4.57 3.27
CA PHE A 25 -1.65 3.80 2.32
C PHE A 25 -0.41 4.55 1.89
N GLY A 26 0.75 3.94 2.13
CA GLY A 26 1.94 4.23 1.34
C GLY A 26 1.67 3.81 -0.10
N MET A 27 1.69 4.76 -1.02
CA MET A 27 1.41 4.50 -2.43
C MET A 27 2.69 4.55 -3.22
N LEU A 28 2.97 3.48 -3.97
CA LEU A 28 4.07 3.39 -4.92
C LEU A 28 3.52 2.86 -6.23
N ILE A 29 3.08 3.76 -7.10
CA ILE A 29 2.25 3.43 -8.27
C ILE A 29 3.03 3.69 -9.56
N PRO A 30 3.41 2.67 -10.33
CA PRO A 30 3.91 2.84 -11.68
C PRO A 30 2.76 3.13 -12.66
N GLU A 31 3.07 3.64 -13.85
CA GLU A 31 2.06 3.83 -14.90
C GLU A 31 1.31 2.52 -15.22
N LYS A 32 2.03 1.40 -15.19
CA LYS A 32 1.55 0.04 -15.46
C LYS A 32 2.39 -1.00 -14.73
N SER A 33 1.79 -2.13 -14.39
CA SER A 33 2.47 -3.32 -13.86
C SER A 33 3.23 -4.12 -14.92
N ILE A 34 2.87 -3.98 -16.21
CA ILE A 34 3.54 -4.65 -17.34
C ILE A 34 4.03 -3.63 -18.36
N ILE A 35 5.32 -3.67 -18.67
CA ILE A 35 5.99 -2.71 -19.56
C ILE A 35 6.34 -3.36 -20.89
N SER A 36 5.83 -2.82 -22.00
CA SER A 36 6.11 -3.34 -23.35
C SER A 36 7.51 -2.96 -23.84
N PRO A 37 8.16 -3.80 -24.69
CA PRO A 37 9.41 -3.45 -25.38
C PRO A 37 9.34 -2.17 -26.22
N SER A 38 8.13 -1.76 -26.64
CA SER A 38 7.90 -0.52 -27.41
C SER A 38 8.04 0.76 -26.59
N LYS A 39 7.78 0.70 -25.27
CA LYS A 39 7.96 1.82 -24.32
C LYS A 39 8.73 1.31 -23.10
N LYS A 40 10.06 1.33 -23.17
CA LYS A 40 10.98 0.76 -22.16
C LYS A 40 11.11 1.58 -20.87
N SER A 41 10.13 2.39 -20.53
CA SER A 41 10.18 3.28 -19.38
C SER A 41 8.82 3.43 -18.72
N THR A 42 8.83 3.61 -17.41
CA THR A 42 7.65 3.97 -16.62
C THR A 42 7.93 5.24 -15.83
N GLN A 43 6.91 6.05 -15.61
CA GLN A 43 6.88 6.94 -14.44
C GLN A 43 6.38 6.17 -13.22
N LEU A 44 6.87 6.54 -12.05
CA LEU A 44 6.36 6.10 -10.75
C LEU A 44 5.99 7.31 -9.92
N GLU A 45 4.89 7.17 -9.21
CA GLU A 45 4.34 8.13 -8.25
C GLU A 45 4.46 7.57 -6.84
N LEU A 46 4.93 8.40 -5.91
CA LEU A 46 5.07 8.09 -4.50
C LEU A 46 4.21 9.10 -3.71
N SER A 47 3.24 8.60 -2.95
CA SER A 47 2.35 9.43 -2.12
C SER A 47 1.92 8.68 -0.86
N PHE A 48 1.24 9.37 0.04
CA PHE A 48 0.61 8.80 1.22
C PHE A 48 -0.84 9.29 1.20
N SER A 49 -1.82 8.38 1.22
CA SER A 49 -3.21 8.73 0.88
C SER A 49 -4.24 7.77 1.47
N HIS A 50 -5.51 8.18 1.44
CA HIS A 50 -6.69 7.32 1.46
C HIS A 50 -7.14 7.08 0.00
N PRO A 51 -6.74 5.95 -0.62
CA PRO A 51 -6.77 5.79 -2.07
C PRO A 51 -8.18 5.66 -2.67
N PHE A 52 -9.15 5.12 -1.92
CA PHE A 52 -10.53 5.06 -2.41
C PHE A 52 -11.24 6.43 -2.36
N GLU A 53 -10.97 7.21 -1.31
CA GLU A 53 -11.57 8.54 -1.12
C GLU A 53 -10.82 9.65 -1.87
N MET A 54 -9.62 9.35 -2.39
CA MET A 54 -8.77 10.30 -3.09
C MET A 54 -8.31 11.48 -2.21
N VAL A 55 -8.12 11.21 -0.92
CA VAL A 55 -7.60 12.17 0.05
C VAL A 55 -6.09 11.93 0.23
N GLY A 56 -5.29 12.96 -0.05
CA GLY A 56 -3.85 12.88 0.10
C GLY A 56 -3.36 13.29 1.49
N MET A 57 -2.12 12.94 1.79
CA MET A 57 -1.35 13.42 2.92
C MET A 57 0.06 13.78 2.46
N ASP A 58 0.73 14.64 3.23
CA ASP A 58 2.08 15.07 2.90
C ASP A 58 3.07 13.92 3.10
N LEU A 59 3.60 13.38 2.00
CA LEU A 59 4.74 12.48 2.03
C LEU A 59 6.03 13.30 2.16
N VAL A 60 6.66 13.18 3.33
CA VAL A 60 8.04 13.67 3.54
C VAL A 60 9.00 12.79 2.74
N THR A 61 10.16 13.33 2.35
CA THR A 61 11.20 12.56 1.64
C THR A 61 11.41 11.19 2.31
N PRO A 62 11.26 10.07 1.58
CA PRO A 62 11.45 8.74 2.12
C PRO A 62 12.86 8.55 2.67
N GLN A 63 13.02 7.67 3.66
CA GLN A 63 14.33 7.26 4.15
C GLN A 63 15.05 6.39 3.11
N LYS A 64 14.28 5.55 2.40
CA LYS A 64 14.77 4.67 1.36
C LYS A 64 13.80 4.64 0.19
N PHE A 65 14.36 4.66 -1.02
CA PHE A 65 13.62 4.36 -2.24
C PHE A 65 14.56 3.65 -3.20
N SER A 66 14.22 2.41 -3.56
CA SER A 66 15.10 1.52 -4.31
C SER A 66 14.32 0.69 -5.32
N VAL A 67 15.05 0.12 -6.28
CA VAL A 67 14.56 -0.95 -7.14
C VAL A 67 15.43 -2.18 -7.00
N PHE A 68 14.80 -3.34 -6.91
CA PHE A 68 15.43 -4.65 -6.87
C PHE A 68 15.24 -5.32 -8.24
N TYR A 69 16.34 -5.83 -8.79
CA TYR A 69 16.35 -6.61 -10.03
C TYR A 69 17.45 -7.66 -9.92
N ASP A 70 17.10 -8.93 -10.16
CA ASP A 70 18.06 -10.05 -10.16
C ASP A 70 18.89 -10.10 -8.86
N GLY A 71 18.21 -10.05 -7.70
CA GLY A 71 18.83 -10.02 -6.38
C GLY A 71 19.62 -8.74 -6.03
N LYS A 72 19.75 -7.78 -6.96
CA LYS A 72 20.52 -6.56 -6.76
C LYS A 72 19.64 -5.36 -6.46
N GLU A 73 19.93 -4.69 -5.35
CA GLU A 73 19.34 -3.41 -5.01
C GLU A 73 20.05 -2.25 -5.72
N THR A 74 19.27 -1.30 -6.26
CA THR A 74 19.74 -0.01 -6.75
C THR A 74 19.01 1.12 -6.05
N ASN A 75 19.76 2.02 -5.41
CA ASN A 75 19.23 3.22 -4.77
C ASN A 75 18.67 4.19 -5.82
N LEU A 76 17.39 4.54 -5.68
CA LEU A 76 16.67 5.50 -6.51
C LEU A 76 16.31 6.79 -5.77
N LEU A 77 16.62 6.93 -4.49
CA LEU A 77 16.31 8.13 -3.71
C LEU A 77 16.79 9.43 -4.37
N PRO A 78 18.01 9.51 -4.95
CA PRO A 78 18.47 10.72 -5.65
C PRO A 78 17.69 11.05 -6.94
N SER A 79 16.90 10.10 -7.47
CA SER A 79 16.10 10.29 -8.68
C SER A 79 14.74 10.96 -8.40
N LEU A 80 14.33 11.03 -7.14
CA LEU A 80 13.03 11.58 -6.76
C LEU A 80 12.95 13.06 -7.09
N LYS A 81 11.86 13.43 -7.77
CA LYS A 81 11.48 14.81 -8.02
C LYS A 81 10.22 15.12 -7.22
N LYS A 82 10.20 16.28 -6.56
CA LYS A 82 9.01 16.76 -5.85
C LYS A 82 7.82 16.83 -6.82
N SER A 83 6.65 16.45 -6.32
CA SER A 83 5.39 16.46 -7.04
C SER A 83 4.25 16.83 -6.10
N THR A 84 3.04 16.91 -6.66
CA THR A 84 1.80 17.03 -5.91
C THR A 84 0.86 15.94 -6.38
N ILE A 85 0.34 15.13 -5.46
CA ILE A 85 -0.62 14.05 -5.72
C ILE A 85 -1.76 14.24 -4.73
N MET A 86 -3.01 14.22 -5.22
CA MET A 86 -4.21 14.51 -4.41
C MET A 86 -4.14 15.83 -3.63
N GLY A 87 -3.40 16.83 -4.15
CA GLY A 87 -3.23 18.13 -3.49
C GLY A 87 -2.11 18.20 -2.43
N HIS A 88 -1.44 17.09 -2.14
CA HIS A 88 -0.43 17.00 -1.07
C HIS A 88 0.99 16.78 -1.59
N LYS A 89 1.98 17.07 -0.75
CA LYS A 89 3.40 16.84 -1.09
C LYS A 89 3.63 15.37 -1.40
N ALA A 90 4.26 15.14 -2.55
CA ALA A 90 4.49 13.80 -3.08
C ALA A 90 5.81 13.79 -3.87
N PHE A 91 6.15 12.63 -4.43
CA PHE A 91 7.30 12.50 -5.31
C PHE A 91 6.94 11.73 -6.58
N LYS A 92 7.75 11.93 -7.62
CA LYS A 92 7.74 11.13 -8.83
C LYS A 92 9.14 10.82 -9.29
N THR A 93 9.29 9.71 -10.01
CA THR A 93 10.53 9.38 -10.71
C THR A 93 10.23 8.74 -12.07
N GLY A 94 11.22 8.74 -12.96
CA GLY A 94 11.18 7.97 -14.19
C GLY A 94 12.20 6.84 -14.12
N TYR A 95 11.81 5.64 -14.57
CA TYR A 95 12.69 4.50 -14.64
C TYR A 95 12.75 3.94 -16.06
N LYS A 96 13.95 3.58 -16.54
CA LYS A 96 14.18 2.98 -17.85
C LYS A 96 14.70 1.55 -17.70
N PHE A 97 13.92 0.60 -18.17
CA PHE A 97 14.24 -0.83 -18.12
C PHE A 97 15.28 -1.17 -19.18
N LYS A 98 16.35 -1.85 -18.76
CA LYS A 98 17.46 -2.23 -19.64
C LYS A 98 17.37 -3.68 -20.09
N ARG A 99 16.75 -4.53 -19.28
CA ARG A 99 16.63 -5.98 -19.49
C ARG A 99 15.20 -6.42 -19.19
N PRO A 100 14.74 -7.52 -19.79
CA PRO A 100 13.52 -8.19 -19.35
C PRO A 100 13.66 -8.69 -17.90
N GLY A 101 12.53 -8.80 -17.21
CA GLY A 101 12.43 -9.45 -15.91
C GLY A 101 11.57 -8.69 -14.91
N MET A 102 11.57 -9.18 -13.67
CA MET A 102 10.82 -8.61 -12.56
C MET A 102 11.62 -7.49 -11.87
N TYR A 103 11.00 -6.33 -11.71
CA TYR A 103 11.55 -5.19 -10.99
C TYR A 103 10.65 -4.85 -9.81
N THR A 104 11.15 -5.03 -8.59
CA THR A 104 10.42 -4.67 -7.38
C THR A 104 10.88 -3.30 -6.91
N PHE A 105 9.98 -2.32 -6.97
CA PHE A 105 10.23 -1.01 -6.39
C PHE A 105 9.80 -1.03 -4.93
N TYR A 106 10.58 -0.38 -4.08
CA TYR A 106 10.39 -0.37 -2.64
C TYR A 106 10.59 1.04 -2.07
N MET A 107 9.70 1.44 -1.18
CA MET A 107 9.76 2.69 -0.43
C MET A 107 9.68 2.41 1.07
N GLU A 108 10.60 3.01 1.83
CA GLU A 108 10.52 3.14 3.28
C GLU A 108 10.32 4.62 3.62
N PRO A 109 9.15 5.01 4.16
CA PRO A 109 8.85 6.40 4.43
C PRO A 109 9.63 6.91 5.65
N THR A 110 9.73 8.23 5.78
CA THR A 110 10.00 8.81 7.10
C THR A 110 8.77 8.55 7.99
N PRO A 111 8.93 8.11 9.25
CA PRO A 111 7.79 7.83 10.14
C PRO A 111 6.80 8.98 10.19
N TYR A 112 5.54 8.68 9.89
CA TYR A 112 4.46 9.65 9.86
C TYR A 112 3.81 9.72 11.25
N PRO A 113 3.79 10.88 11.92
CA PRO A 113 3.01 11.03 13.15
C PRO A 113 1.52 11.06 12.80
N GLU A 114 0.72 10.16 13.37
CA GLU A 114 -0.73 10.17 13.24
C GLU A 114 -1.35 10.70 14.54
N PRO A 115 -1.73 11.99 14.61
CA PRO A 115 -2.22 12.59 15.84
C PRO A 115 -3.58 12.05 16.28
N ALA A 116 -4.41 11.55 15.36
CA ALA A 116 -5.73 11.02 15.69
C ALA A 116 -5.64 9.71 16.49
N GLU A 117 -4.60 8.90 16.24
CA GLU A 117 -4.37 7.61 16.88
C GLU A 117 -3.24 7.64 17.93
N ASP A 118 -2.61 8.80 18.14
CA ASP A 118 -1.48 8.99 19.04
C ASP A 118 -0.30 8.02 18.81
N ASN A 119 -0.08 7.62 17.55
CA ASN A 119 0.97 6.69 17.15
C ASN A 119 1.87 7.28 16.03
N TYR A 120 2.80 6.46 15.55
CA TYR A 120 3.54 6.67 14.31
C TYR A 120 3.22 5.56 13.32
N ILE A 121 3.18 5.89 12.04
CA ILE A 121 2.94 4.95 10.95
C ILE A 121 4.20 4.81 10.10
N ILE A 122 4.60 3.57 9.81
CA ILE A 122 5.68 3.25 8.86
C ILE A 122 5.19 2.18 7.88
N HIS A 123 4.84 2.61 6.67
CA HIS A 123 4.33 1.73 5.61
C HIS A 123 5.43 1.34 4.62
N TYR A 124 5.97 0.13 4.83
CA TYR A 124 6.94 -0.53 3.97
C TYR A 124 6.28 -0.94 2.66
N THR A 125 6.43 -0.11 1.63
CA THR A 125 5.60 -0.18 0.43
C THR A 125 6.35 -0.80 -0.73
N LYS A 126 5.75 -1.80 -1.37
CA LYS A 126 6.25 -2.45 -2.59
C LYS A 126 5.27 -2.34 -3.74
N THR A 127 5.81 -2.36 -4.96
CA THR A 127 5.07 -2.69 -6.18
C THR A 127 6.01 -3.48 -7.09
N VAL A 128 5.46 -4.39 -7.87
CA VAL A 128 6.22 -5.19 -8.84
C VAL A 128 5.87 -4.75 -10.25
N VAL A 129 6.90 -4.59 -11.09
CA VAL A 129 6.75 -4.33 -12.52
C VAL A 129 7.43 -5.44 -13.31
N SER A 130 6.66 -6.08 -14.19
CA SER A 130 7.19 -6.99 -15.20
C SER A 130 7.66 -6.18 -16.41
N ALA A 131 8.98 -6.12 -16.59
CA ALA A 131 9.58 -5.51 -17.76
C ALA A 131 9.60 -6.52 -18.91
N PHE A 132 8.95 -6.16 -20.00
CA PHE A 132 8.86 -6.93 -21.23
C PHE A 132 8.12 -8.26 -21.09
N ASP A 133 7.14 -8.30 -20.16
CA ASP A 133 6.29 -9.47 -19.87
C ASP A 133 7.06 -10.68 -19.31
N GLU A 134 8.21 -10.42 -18.70
CA GLU A 134 9.09 -11.41 -18.10
C GLU A 134 9.18 -11.24 -16.57
N GLY A 135 9.59 -12.29 -15.87
CA GLY A 135 9.81 -12.27 -14.43
C GLY A 135 9.57 -13.64 -13.77
N GLU A 136 10.44 -13.99 -12.84
CA GLU A 136 10.39 -15.24 -12.07
C GLU A 136 10.66 -14.92 -10.59
N ASP A 137 10.58 -15.94 -9.72
CA ASP A 137 10.96 -15.86 -8.30
C ASP A 137 10.29 -14.71 -7.51
N TRP A 138 9.07 -14.34 -7.90
CA TRP A 138 8.30 -13.26 -7.27
C TRP A 138 7.97 -13.50 -5.80
N ASN A 139 8.03 -14.76 -5.37
CA ASN A 139 7.83 -15.20 -4.01
C ASN A 139 9.11 -15.12 -3.15
N THR A 140 10.19 -14.50 -3.66
CA THR A 140 11.40 -14.24 -2.88
C THR A 140 11.21 -12.99 -2.01
N PRO A 141 11.35 -13.10 -0.67
CA PRO A 141 11.30 -11.93 0.22
C PRO A 141 12.42 -10.92 -0.09
N LEU A 142 12.16 -9.63 0.08
CA LEU A 142 13.20 -8.60 0.03
C LEU A 142 14.05 -8.55 1.30
N GLY A 143 13.53 -9.09 2.42
CA GLY A 143 14.19 -9.04 3.72
C GLY A 143 14.04 -7.69 4.44
N VAL A 144 12.94 -6.98 4.21
CA VAL A 144 12.62 -5.73 4.89
C VAL A 144 11.83 -5.99 6.19
N LYS A 145 11.67 -4.96 7.05
CA LYS A 145 11.10 -5.11 8.40
C LYS A 145 9.74 -5.82 8.40
N THR A 146 8.83 -5.41 7.53
CA THR A 146 7.57 -6.12 7.26
C THR A 146 7.28 -6.07 5.77
N GLU A 147 6.79 -7.17 5.20
CA GLU A 147 6.45 -7.24 3.78
C GLU A 147 5.38 -8.27 3.44
N ILE A 148 4.61 -8.01 2.38
CA ILE A 148 3.76 -9.01 1.74
C ILE A 148 4.57 -9.70 0.64
N VAL A 149 4.70 -11.02 0.73
CA VAL A 149 5.27 -11.89 -0.31
C VAL A 149 4.14 -12.51 -1.12
N PRO A 150 4.00 -12.19 -2.42
CA PRO A 150 2.91 -12.71 -3.25
C PRO A 150 2.99 -14.23 -3.43
N LEU A 151 1.88 -14.92 -3.20
CA LEU A 151 1.67 -16.30 -3.66
C LEU A 151 1.12 -16.31 -5.08
N THR A 152 0.15 -15.44 -5.35
CA THR A 152 -0.29 -15.12 -6.71
C THR A 152 0.73 -14.22 -7.38
N ARG A 153 1.10 -14.50 -8.63
CA ARG A 153 2.02 -13.64 -9.41
C ARG A 153 1.52 -12.18 -9.38
N PRO A 154 2.34 -11.19 -8.97
CA PRO A 154 1.86 -9.83 -8.69
C PRO A 154 1.64 -8.97 -9.95
N TRP A 155 1.73 -9.53 -11.15
CA TRP A 155 1.40 -8.90 -12.43
C TRP A 155 0.61 -9.86 -13.33
N GLY A 156 -0.09 -9.30 -14.32
CA GLY A 156 -0.84 -10.07 -15.31
C GLY A 156 -2.09 -10.72 -14.74
N ASN A 157 -2.70 -10.09 -13.74
CA ASN A 157 -3.95 -10.53 -13.13
C ASN A 157 -5.12 -9.84 -13.81
N TYR A 158 -6.22 -10.58 -14.01
CA TYR A 158 -7.47 -10.02 -14.48
C TYR A 158 -8.31 -9.52 -13.30
N ALA A 159 -9.12 -8.49 -13.53
CA ALA A 159 -10.21 -8.15 -12.61
C ALA A 159 -11.09 -9.37 -12.36
N GLY A 160 -11.39 -9.63 -11.09
CA GLY A 160 -12.08 -10.83 -10.61
C GLY A 160 -11.15 -11.98 -10.20
N ASN A 161 -9.85 -11.91 -10.49
CA ASN A 161 -8.90 -12.90 -9.98
C ASN A 161 -8.77 -12.80 -8.45
N VAL A 162 -8.43 -13.95 -7.85
CA VAL A 162 -8.01 -14.03 -6.47
C VAL A 162 -6.51 -13.73 -6.37
N PHE A 163 -6.17 -12.82 -5.46
CA PHE A 163 -4.81 -12.55 -5.03
C PHE A 163 -4.57 -13.19 -3.66
N GLN A 164 -3.42 -13.83 -3.51
CA GLN A 164 -2.94 -14.38 -2.24
C GLN A 164 -1.54 -13.87 -1.96
N GLY A 165 -1.26 -13.60 -0.69
CA GLY A 165 0.06 -13.22 -0.19
C GLY A 165 0.31 -13.74 1.22
N ILE A 166 1.59 -13.93 1.56
CA ILE A 166 2.05 -14.20 2.92
C ILE A 166 2.56 -12.89 3.51
N VAL A 167 2.08 -12.53 4.69
CA VAL A 167 2.61 -11.42 5.47
C VAL A 167 3.82 -11.90 6.27
N LEU A 168 4.93 -11.19 6.14
CA LEU A 168 6.14 -11.43 6.92
C LEU A 168 6.42 -10.23 7.83
N LEU A 169 6.73 -10.50 9.09
CA LEU A 169 7.30 -9.54 10.05
C LEU A 169 8.64 -10.10 10.52
N ASP A 170 9.71 -9.30 10.39
CA ASP A 170 11.09 -9.73 10.68
C ASP A 170 11.48 -11.04 9.98
N GLY A 171 11.03 -11.19 8.73
CA GLY A 171 11.28 -12.36 7.88
C GLY A 171 10.52 -13.63 8.27
N LYS A 172 9.59 -13.56 9.23
CA LYS A 172 8.77 -14.70 9.68
C LYS A 172 7.31 -14.47 9.33
N PRO A 173 6.54 -15.52 8.99
CA PRO A 173 5.09 -15.41 8.83
C PRO A 173 4.42 -14.72 10.02
N ALA A 174 3.53 -13.77 9.72
CA ALA A 174 2.74 -13.03 10.70
C ALA A 174 1.30 -13.54 10.67
N PRO A 175 0.96 -14.54 11.52
CA PRO A 175 -0.37 -15.14 11.53
C PRO A 175 -1.40 -14.14 12.05
N PHE A 176 -2.63 -14.25 11.54
CA PHE A 176 -3.77 -13.43 11.98
C PHE A 176 -3.57 -11.91 11.87
N SER A 177 -2.54 -11.44 11.15
CA SER A 177 -2.40 -10.04 10.78
C SER A 177 -3.65 -9.57 10.04
N ARG A 178 -4.10 -8.36 10.38
CA ARG A 178 -5.17 -7.67 9.66
C ARG A 178 -4.61 -7.05 8.40
N VAL A 179 -5.23 -7.36 7.27
CA VAL A 179 -4.88 -6.80 5.97
C VAL A 179 -6.01 -5.89 5.51
N GLU A 180 -5.75 -4.60 5.50
CA GLU A 180 -6.62 -3.59 4.91
C GLU A 180 -6.44 -3.57 3.39
N VAL A 181 -7.55 -3.46 2.67
CA VAL A 181 -7.60 -3.59 1.22
C VAL A 181 -8.40 -2.45 0.63
N GLU A 182 -7.77 -1.70 -0.28
CA GLU A 182 -8.43 -0.60 -0.98
C GLU A 182 -8.17 -0.62 -2.48
N PHE A 183 -9.20 -0.20 -3.22
CA PHE A 183 -9.08 0.12 -4.64
C PHE A 183 -8.63 1.58 -4.79
N TYR A 184 -7.61 1.81 -5.62
CA TYR A 184 -7.24 3.16 -6.01
C TYR A 184 -8.28 3.75 -6.96
N ASN A 185 -9.21 4.54 -6.40
CA ASN A 185 -10.36 5.12 -7.09
C ASN A 185 -9.97 6.35 -7.92
N LYS A 186 -9.02 6.17 -8.83
CA LYS A 186 -8.46 7.24 -9.65
C LYS A 186 -9.57 8.01 -10.39
N ASP A 187 -9.50 9.33 -10.27
CA ASP A 187 -10.49 10.30 -10.76
C ASP A 187 -11.86 10.25 -10.05
N SER A 188 -11.93 9.66 -8.84
CA SER A 188 -13.14 9.55 -8.00
C SER A 188 -14.36 8.96 -8.75
N LYS A 189 -14.13 7.91 -9.54
CA LYS A 189 -15.17 7.31 -10.42
C LYS A 189 -16.22 6.51 -9.67
N PHE A 190 -15.87 5.99 -8.50
CA PHE A 190 -16.72 5.11 -7.71
C PHE A 190 -17.09 5.75 -6.38
N LYS A 191 -18.25 5.34 -5.85
CA LYS A 191 -18.70 5.66 -4.49
C LYS A 191 -19.03 4.36 -3.78
N ALA A 192 -18.53 4.19 -2.57
CA ALA A 192 -18.87 3.08 -1.72
C ALA A 192 -20.35 3.20 -1.26
N PRO A 193 -21.16 2.14 -1.35
CA PRO A 193 -22.51 2.13 -0.79
C PRO A 193 -22.53 2.24 0.75
N TYR A 194 -21.49 1.73 1.40
CA TYR A 194 -21.28 1.75 2.85
C TYR A 194 -19.81 2.05 3.16
N ASP A 195 -19.53 2.71 4.28
CA ASP A 195 -18.16 3.12 4.63
C ASP A 195 -17.21 1.94 4.78
N SER A 196 -17.69 0.78 5.26
CA SER A 196 -16.91 -0.47 5.34
C SER A 196 -16.53 -1.08 3.98
N MET A 197 -16.98 -0.47 2.87
CA MET A 197 -16.57 -0.85 1.51
C MET A 197 -15.52 0.11 0.94
N ILE A 198 -15.19 1.20 1.64
CA ILE A 198 -14.06 2.08 1.32
C ILE A 198 -12.77 1.28 1.59
N THR A 199 -12.54 0.96 2.86
CA THR A 199 -11.51 0.04 3.33
C THR A 199 -12.15 -1.30 3.65
N GLN A 200 -11.74 -2.34 2.94
CA GLN A 200 -12.13 -3.72 3.24
C GLN A 200 -11.03 -4.39 4.06
N GLU A 201 -11.38 -5.43 4.81
CA GLU A 201 -10.42 -6.14 5.66
C GLU A 201 -10.47 -7.65 5.40
N VAL A 202 -9.31 -8.29 5.48
CA VAL A 202 -9.17 -9.75 5.54
C VAL A 202 -8.10 -10.11 6.58
N LEU A 203 -8.30 -11.22 7.30
CA LEU A 203 -7.31 -11.74 8.23
C LEU A 203 -6.41 -12.77 7.55
N CYS A 204 -5.13 -12.76 7.91
CA CYS A 204 -4.25 -13.87 7.61
C CYS A 204 -4.66 -15.14 8.38
N ASP A 205 -4.36 -16.30 7.81
CA ASP A 205 -4.45 -17.59 8.51
C ASP A 205 -3.24 -17.82 9.45
N GLU A 206 -3.13 -19.03 10.01
CA GLU A 206 -2.03 -19.43 10.90
C GLU A 206 -0.64 -19.45 10.24
N ASN A 207 -0.59 -19.46 8.90
CA ASN A 207 0.64 -19.41 8.11
C ASN A 207 0.94 -17.99 7.61
N GLY A 208 0.18 -16.99 8.07
CA GLY A 208 0.32 -15.60 7.61
C GLY A 208 -0.24 -15.36 6.21
N VAL A 209 -1.04 -16.27 5.65
CA VAL A 209 -1.61 -16.15 4.30
C VAL A 209 -2.93 -15.41 4.36
N PHE A 210 -3.09 -14.38 3.53
CA PHE A 210 -4.41 -13.79 3.25
C PHE A 210 -4.85 -14.10 1.81
N THR A 211 -6.16 -14.06 1.59
CA THR A 211 -6.78 -14.32 0.28
C THR A 211 -7.86 -13.28 0.01
N PHE A 212 -7.79 -12.61 -1.13
CA PHE A 212 -8.77 -11.58 -1.49
C PHE A 212 -9.07 -11.60 -3.00
N ALA A 213 -10.34 -11.46 -3.38
CA ALA A 213 -10.73 -11.32 -4.78
C ALA A 213 -10.85 -9.84 -5.13
N CYS A 214 -10.17 -9.39 -6.18
CA CYS A 214 -10.20 -7.98 -6.58
C CYS A 214 -11.21 -7.77 -7.72
N PRO A 215 -12.45 -7.34 -7.46
CA PRO A 215 -13.52 -7.36 -8.44
C PRO A 215 -13.36 -6.35 -9.58
N GLN A 216 -12.60 -5.27 -9.36
CA GLN A 216 -12.51 -4.14 -10.28
C GLN A 216 -11.14 -4.07 -10.96
N ALA A 217 -11.12 -3.66 -12.24
CA ALA A 217 -9.87 -3.36 -12.94
C ALA A 217 -9.26 -2.05 -12.45
N GLY A 218 -7.95 -2.06 -12.18
CA GLY A 218 -7.17 -0.95 -11.67
C GLY A 218 -6.19 -1.39 -10.57
N TRP A 219 -5.65 -0.43 -9.83
CA TRP A 219 -4.68 -0.69 -8.77
C TRP A 219 -5.39 -1.03 -7.45
N TRP A 220 -4.93 -2.09 -6.81
CA TRP A 220 -5.38 -2.54 -5.49
C TRP A 220 -4.21 -2.52 -4.51
N GLY A 221 -4.43 -1.92 -3.35
CA GLY A 221 -3.48 -1.83 -2.27
C GLY A 221 -3.86 -2.80 -1.16
N PHE A 222 -2.87 -3.51 -0.63
CA PHE A 222 -2.98 -4.35 0.55
C PHE A 222 -2.03 -3.81 1.61
N ALA A 223 -2.52 -3.49 2.80
CA ALA A 223 -1.74 -3.03 3.94
C ALA A 223 -1.92 -4.01 5.10
N ALA A 224 -0.92 -4.85 5.34
CA ALA A 224 -0.94 -5.77 6.48
C ALA A 224 -0.30 -5.09 7.70
N LEU A 225 -1.12 -4.83 8.70
CA LEU A 225 -0.76 -4.04 9.88
C LEU A 225 -0.18 -4.92 10.98
N ASN A 226 0.89 -4.44 11.61
CA ASN A 226 1.57 -5.08 12.74
C ASN A 226 2.09 -4.00 13.69
N ASP A 227 2.23 -4.32 14.97
CA ASP A 227 2.85 -3.41 15.93
C ASP A 227 4.36 -3.58 15.97
N ALA A 228 5.09 -2.47 16.09
CA ALA A 228 6.51 -2.51 16.41
C ALA A 228 6.75 -2.90 17.87
N ASP A 229 7.90 -3.51 18.14
CA ASP A 229 8.41 -3.76 19.49
C ASP A 229 9.11 -2.55 20.11
N TYR A 230 9.08 -1.39 19.44
CA TYR A 230 9.71 -0.15 19.86
C TYR A 230 8.77 1.05 19.74
N LYS A 231 9.16 2.15 20.39
CA LYS A 231 8.42 3.42 20.39
C LYS A 231 9.23 4.54 19.74
N ILE A 232 8.55 5.48 19.08
CA ILE A 232 9.15 6.72 18.58
C ILE A 232 8.63 7.88 19.42
N LYS A 233 9.55 8.62 20.07
CA LYS A 233 9.21 9.73 20.98
C LYS A 233 8.16 9.35 22.04
N GLY A 234 8.23 8.11 22.54
CA GLY A 234 7.30 7.58 23.55
C GLY A 234 5.96 7.08 23.03
N LYS A 235 5.69 7.18 21.71
CA LYS A 235 4.46 6.71 21.07
C LYS A 235 4.66 5.36 20.38
N ASP A 236 3.60 4.57 20.31
CA ASP A 236 3.56 3.31 19.57
C ASP A 236 3.82 3.51 18.08
N VAL A 237 4.24 2.45 17.40
CA VAL A 237 4.55 2.48 15.97
C VAL A 237 3.81 1.34 15.29
N GLU A 238 2.92 1.70 14.38
CA GLU A 238 2.29 0.79 13.43
C GLU A 238 3.22 0.56 12.24
N LEU A 239 3.44 -0.71 11.92
CA LEU A 239 4.19 -1.19 10.78
C LEU A 239 3.23 -1.78 9.75
N GLY A 240 3.12 -1.13 8.59
CA GLY A 240 2.33 -1.63 7.48
C GLY A 240 3.21 -2.29 6.43
N ALA A 241 3.01 -3.58 6.15
CA ALA A 241 3.51 -4.19 4.93
C ALA A 241 2.55 -3.86 3.80
N VAL A 242 2.94 -2.96 2.90
CA VAL A 242 2.08 -2.48 1.83
C VAL A 242 2.52 -3.05 0.48
N LEU A 243 1.57 -3.60 -0.28
CA LEU A 243 1.79 -4.06 -1.65
C LEU A 243 0.70 -3.50 -2.57
N TRP A 244 1.11 -2.95 -3.70
CA TRP A 244 0.23 -2.55 -4.78
C TRP A 244 0.35 -3.49 -5.98
N ILE A 245 -0.80 -3.94 -6.50
CA ILE A 245 -0.89 -4.73 -7.74
C ILE A 245 -1.94 -4.14 -8.68
N GLU A 246 -1.81 -4.42 -9.97
CA GLU A 246 -2.77 -3.99 -10.97
C GLU A 246 -3.60 -5.18 -11.47
N MET A 247 -4.92 -5.00 -11.45
CA MET A 247 -5.90 -5.89 -12.09
C MET A 247 -6.30 -5.33 -13.45
N LEU A 248 -6.19 -6.12 -14.50
CA LEU A 248 -6.46 -5.71 -15.88
C LEU A 248 -7.84 -6.20 -16.36
N PRO A 249 -8.55 -5.42 -17.20
CA PRO A 249 -9.76 -5.92 -17.84
C PRO A 249 -9.41 -6.89 -18.98
N TYR A 250 -10.36 -7.75 -19.34
CA TYR A 250 -10.30 -8.42 -20.64
C TYR A 250 -10.35 -7.38 -21.78
N LYS A 251 -9.58 -7.64 -22.84
CA LYS A 251 -9.61 -6.81 -24.05
C LYS A 251 -10.48 -7.51 -25.10
N SER A 252 -11.53 -6.83 -25.57
CA SER A 252 -12.29 -7.29 -26.74
C SER A 252 -11.40 -7.26 -27.99
N LYS A 253 -11.58 -8.26 -28.86
CA LYS A 253 -10.88 -8.33 -30.14
C LYS A 253 -11.54 -7.46 -31.19
#